data_AF-X0Z7W0-F1
#
_entry.id   AF-X0Z7W0-F1
#
_cell.length_a   1.000
_cell.length_b   1.000
_cell.length_c   1.000
_cell.angle_alpha   90.00
_cell.angle_beta   90.00
_cell.angle_gamma   90.00
#
_symmetry.space_group_name_H-M   'P 1'
#
loop_
_entity.id
_entity.type
_entity.pdbx_description
1 polymer ?
#
loop_
_entity_poly.entity_id
_entity_poly.type
_entity_poly.pdbx_seq_one_letter_code
_entity_poly.pdbx_strand_id
1 'polypeptide(L)'
;GTDAAYPPLENVEAGEFVGFDIDLAKEVANRLGFEAEIINTAWDGIFPALIAHKFDVVISAVTITEDRDKEMDFSDPYLDSDQSIATKEDSGIKAKADLKDKILGVQIGTTGELTAKEIDEEIGVLLLTSPLSVLILYLIIIPIIILITNDSFMSASIGFLIFPLILWFLEKNIWLVIFGILIAVVIIIRHLEELKTYFSGRRELNSIVEKIRNYILRKNSQKQNTHL
;
A
#
# COMPACT_ATOMS: atom_id res chain seq x y z
N GLY A 1 2.60 -4.80 -23.80
CA GLY A 1 2.81 -4.46 -22.38
C GLY A 1 3.06 -5.71 -21.58
N THR A 2 3.97 -5.65 -20.61
CA THR A 2 4.30 -6.75 -19.68
C THR A 2 4.77 -6.15 -18.35
N ASP A 3 4.53 -6.83 -17.21
CA ASP A 3 5.10 -6.44 -15.92
C ASP A 3 6.39 -7.23 -15.68
N ALA A 4 7.53 -6.68 -16.09
CA ALA A 4 8.83 -7.37 -16.11
C ALA A 4 9.46 -7.52 -14.70
N ALA A 5 8.70 -8.08 -13.77
CA ALA A 5 9.04 -8.36 -12.38
C ALA A 5 8.56 -9.75 -11.93
N TYR A 6 8.25 -10.66 -12.87
CA TYR A 6 7.68 -11.98 -12.62
C TYR A 6 8.50 -13.12 -13.27
N PRO A 7 9.73 -13.37 -12.79
CA PRO A 7 10.51 -14.51 -13.28
C PRO A 7 9.83 -15.85 -12.92
N PRO A 8 9.93 -16.87 -13.79
CA PRO A 8 10.74 -16.92 -15.02
C PRO A 8 10.01 -16.45 -16.30
N LEU A 9 8.80 -15.90 -16.18
CA LEU A 9 7.97 -15.55 -17.32
C LEU A 9 8.40 -14.22 -17.93
N GLU A 10 8.61 -13.19 -17.11
CA GLU A 10 9.09 -11.89 -17.56
C GLU A 10 9.98 -11.22 -16.51
N ASN A 11 11.16 -10.78 -16.93
CA ASN A 11 12.12 -10.11 -16.05
C ASN A 11 13.02 -9.18 -16.86
N VAL A 12 13.75 -8.31 -16.16
CA VAL A 12 14.84 -7.52 -16.73
C VAL A 12 16.18 -8.07 -16.24
N GLU A 13 17.02 -8.52 -17.17
CA GLU A 13 18.38 -8.98 -16.88
C GLU A 13 19.39 -8.16 -17.69
N ALA A 14 20.35 -7.55 -17.01
CA ALA A 14 21.38 -6.70 -17.62
C ALA A 14 20.84 -5.58 -18.55
N GLY A 15 19.60 -5.12 -18.30
CA GLY A 15 18.94 -4.09 -19.10
C GLY A 15 18.09 -4.63 -20.26
N GLU A 16 18.07 -5.94 -20.46
CA GLU A 16 17.28 -6.61 -21.50
C GLU A 16 16.06 -7.31 -20.91
N PHE A 17 14.95 -7.31 -21.65
CA PHE A 17 13.77 -8.10 -21.30
C PHE A 17 14.00 -9.57 -21.65
N VAL A 18 13.82 -10.43 -20.65
CA VAL A 18 14.01 -11.88 -20.75
C VAL A 18 12.86 -12.63 -20.08
N GLY A 19 12.72 -13.91 -20.42
CA GLY A 19 11.73 -14.80 -19.84
C GLY A 19 10.80 -15.40 -20.90
N PHE A 20 10.02 -16.40 -20.48
CA PHE A 20 9.15 -17.15 -21.38
C PHE A 20 8.13 -16.27 -22.14
N ASP A 21 7.47 -15.33 -21.44
CA ASP A 21 6.47 -14.44 -22.04
C ASP A 21 7.13 -13.49 -23.06
N ILE A 22 8.36 -13.05 -22.79
CA ILE A 22 9.13 -12.21 -23.70
C ILE A 22 9.52 -12.98 -24.97
N ASP A 23 10.01 -14.21 -24.81
CA ASP A 23 10.41 -15.06 -25.93
C ASP A 23 9.19 -15.44 -26.78
N LEU A 24 8.05 -15.73 -26.14
CA LEU A 24 6.79 -16.02 -26.81
C LEU A 24 6.29 -14.80 -27.60
N ALA A 25 6.30 -13.60 -27.01
CA ALA A 25 5.90 -12.36 -27.69
C ALA A 25 6.71 -12.11 -28.96
N LYS A 26 8.04 -12.25 -28.86
CA LYS A 26 8.97 -12.05 -29.97
C LYS A 26 8.74 -13.07 -31.08
N GLU A 27 8.56 -14.35 -30.73
CA GLU A 27 8.33 -15.41 -31.71
C GLU A 27 6.96 -15.28 -32.41
N VAL A 28 5.91 -14.91 -31.68
CA VAL A 28 4.59 -14.64 -32.27
C VAL A 28 4.66 -13.46 -33.24
N ALA A 29 5.28 -12.34 -32.84
CA ALA A 29 5.45 -11.19 -33.72
C ALA A 29 6.25 -11.53 -34.98
N ASN A 30 7.36 -12.26 -34.83
CA ASN A 30 8.18 -12.72 -35.95
C ASN A 30 7.37 -13.56 -36.95
N ARG A 31 6.56 -14.51 -36.49
CA ARG A 31 5.69 -15.33 -37.35
C ARG A 31 4.61 -14.54 -38.07
N LEU A 32 4.15 -13.45 -37.47
CA LEU A 32 3.16 -12.54 -38.03
C LEU A 32 3.79 -11.46 -38.92
N GLY A 33 5.12 -11.37 -38.99
CA GLY A 33 5.85 -10.38 -39.78
C GLY A 33 5.90 -8.98 -39.13
N PHE A 34 5.77 -8.90 -37.81
CA PHE A 34 5.89 -7.68 -37.01
C PHE A 34 7.18 -7.66 -36.19
N GLU A 35 7.57 -6.47 -35.74
CA GLU A 35 8.60 -6.28 -34.73
C GLU A 35 7.93 -6.10 -33.36
N ALA A 36 8.36 -6.87 -32.35
CA ALA A 36 7.84 -6.77 -30.99
C ALA A 36 8.57 -5.67 -30.21
N GLU A 37 7.88 -4.56 -29.92
CA GLU A 37 8.33 -3.57 -28.95
C GLU A 37 7.81 -3.94 -27.55
N ILE A 38 8.72 -4.26 -26.63
CA ILE A 38 8.37 -4.62 -25.26
C ILE A 38 8.30 -3.35 -24.40
N ILE A 39 7.10 -3.07 -23.89
CA ILE A 39 6.83 -1.96 -22.97
C ILE A 39 6.60 -2.53 -21.57
N ASN A 40 7.53 -2.23 -20.66
CA ASN A 40 7.38 -2.57 -19.25
C ASN A 40 6.30 -1.69 -18.60
N THR A 41 5.33 -2.29 -17.92
CA THR A 41 4.22 -1.60 -17.28
C THR A 41 3.82 -2.38 -16.03
N ALA A 42 3.82 -1.71 -14.88
CA ALA A 42 3.41 -2.33 -13.63
C ALA A 42 2.01 -2.92 -13.72
N TRP A 43 1.79 -4.09 -13.11
CA TRP A 43 0.55 -4.84 -13.18
C TRP A 43 -0.71 -4.00 -12.89
N ASP A 44 -0.68 -3.17 -11.86
CA ASP A 44 -1.82 -2.33 -11.44
C ASP A 44 -2.33 -1.40 -12.55
N GLY A 45 -1.46 -1.04 -13.51
CA GLY A 45 -1.77 -0.13 -14.61
C GLY A 45 -1.88 -0.81 -15.98
N ILE A 46 -1.65 -2.12 -16.08
CA ILE A 46 -1.45 -2.78 -17.38
C ILE A 46 -2.74 -2.84 -18.21
N PHE A 47 -3.89 -3.17 -17.60
CA PHE A 47 -5.17 -3.23 -18.31
C PHE A 47 -5.72 -1.84 -18.69
N PRO A 48 -5.70 -0.83 -17.80
CA PRO A 48 -6.04 0.53 -18.20
C PRO A 48 -5.16 1.07 -19.33
N ALA A 49 -3.86 0.73 -19.34
CA ALA A 49 -2.94 1.13 -20.40
C ALA A 49 -3.23 0.42 -21.74
N LEU A 50 -3.67 -0.84 -21.70
CA LEU A 50 -4.18 -1.56 -22.88
C LEU A 50 -5.40 -0.85 -23.48
N ILE A 51 -6.40 -0.58 -22.65
CA ILE A 51 -7.65 0.10 -23.06
C ILE A 51 -7.37 1.52 -23.58
N ALA A 52 -6.39 2.20 -23.00
CA ALA A 52 -5.93 3.52 -23.46
C ALA A 52 -5.02 3.46 -24.70
N HIS A 53 -4.87 2.29 -25.32
CA HIS A 53 -4.05 2.05 -26.52
C HIS A 53 -2.59 2.52 -26.37
N LYS A 54 -1.98 2.29 -25.19
CA LYS A 54 -0.54 2.52 -24.98
C LYS A 54 0.33 1.40 -25.53
N PHE A 55 -0.27 0.24 -25.75
CA PHE A 55 0.27 -0.91 -26.45
C PHE A 55 -0.90 -1.76 -26.94
N ASP A 56 -0.65 -2.63 -27.91
CA ASP A 56 -1.71 -3.38 -28.60
C ASP A 56 -2.01 -4.74 -27.94
N VAL A 57 -1.05 -5.30 -27.21
CA VAL A 57 -1.13 -6.65 -26.60
C VAL A 57 -0.57 -6.62 -25.19
N VAL A 58 -1.19 -7.37 -24.27
CA VAL A 58 -0.62 -7.73 -22.97
C VAL A 58 -0.16 -9.18 -23.00
N ILE A 59 1.08 -9.42 -22.57
CA ILE A 59 1.61 -10.76 -22.34
C ILE A 59 2.40 -10.73 -21.02
N SER A 60 1.77 -11.26 -19.97
CA SER A 60 2.24 -11.17 -18.57
C SER A 60 1.47 -12.15 -17.69
N ALA A 61 1.47 -13.43 -18.09
CA ALA A 61 0.77 -14.53 -17.42
C ALA A 61 -0.71 -14.23 -17.08
N VAL A 62 -1.42 -13.50 -17.95
CA VAL A 62 -2.76 -13.03 -17.65
C VAL A 62 -3.74 -14.20 -17.62
N THR A 63 -4.28 -14.49 -16.43
CA THR A 63 -5.38 -15.46 -16.32
C THR A 63 -6.63 -14.95 -17.05
N ILE A 64 -7.19 -15.79 -17.91
CA ILE A 64 -8.48 -15.53 -18.56
C ILE A 64 -9.58 -15.63 -17.50
N THR A 65 -10.37 -14.57 -17.33
CA THR A 65 -11.52 -14.54 -16.42
C THR A 65 -12.71 -13.90 -17.13
N GLU A 66 -13.93 -14.24 -16.72
CA GLU A 66 -15.15 -13.71 -17.35
C GLU A 66 -15.22 -12.17 -17.30
N ASP A 67 -14.74 -11.56 -16.21
CA ASP A 67 -14.75 -10.11 -16.06
C ASP A 67 -13.71 -9.42 -16.97
N ARG A 68 -12.57 -10.06 -17.23
CA ARG A 68 -11.60 -9.54 -18.19
C ARG A 68 -12.08 -9.72 -19.62
N ASP A 69 -12.68 -10.87 -19.93
CA ASP A 69 -13.20 -11.23 -21.26
C ASP A 69 -14.31 -10.29 -21.74
N LYS A 70 -15.02 -9.64 -20.79
CA LYS A 70 -16.00 -8.58 -21.10
C LYS A 70 -15.37 -7.27 -21.58
N GLU A 71 -14.12 -7.01 -21.19
CA GLU A 71 -13.43 -5.73 -21.40
C GLU A 71 -12.28 -5.82 -22.42
N MET A 72 -11.75 -7.03 -22.68
CA MET A 72 -10.65 -7.27 -23.61
C MET A 72 -10.74 -8.66 -24.25
N ASP A 73 -10.25 -8.77 -25.48
CA ASP A 73 -10.14 -10.06 -26.17
C ASP A 73 -8.90 -10.84 -25.71
N PHE A 74 -9.01 -12.17 -25.66
CA PHE A 74 -7.92 -13.08 -25.35
C PHE A 74 -7.48 -13.91 -26.56
N SER A 75 -6.20 -14.27 -26.59
CA SER A 75 -5.70 -15.33 -27.47
C SER A 75 -6.17 -16.71 -26.98
N ASP A 76 -5.82 -17.75 -27.74
CA ASP A 76 -5.79 -19.09 -27.17
C ASP A 76 -4.86 -19.13 -25.94
N PRO A 77 -5.20 -19.90 -24.90
CA PRO A 77 -4.38 -19.99 -23.70
C PRO A 77 -3.04 -20.63 -24.03
N TYR A 78 -1.95 -20.01 -23.57
CA TYR A 78 -0.58 -20.47 -23.84
C TYR A 78 0.10 -21.12 -22.62
N LEU A 79 -0.47 -20.94 -21.43
CA LEU A 79 0.05 -21.49 -20.18
C LEU A 79 -1.12 -21.93 -19.30
N ASP A 80 -1.04 -23.15 -18.77
CA ASP A 80 -1.93 -23.63 -17.71
C ASP A 80 -1.21 -23.45 -16.37
N SER A 81 -1.79 -22.61 -15.49
CA SER A 81 -1.13 -22.15 -14.26
C SER A 81 -2.07 -22.32 -13.07
N ASP A 82 -1.63 -23.16 -12.13
CA ASP A 82 -2.31 -23.37 -10.86
C ASP A 82 -1.83 -22.38 -9.80
N GLN A 83 -2.77 -21.91 -8.98
CA GLN A 83 -2.42 -21.08 -7.83
C GLN A 83 -1.97 -21.93 -6.66
N SER A 84 -0.85 -21.54 -6.06
CA SER A 84 -0.27 -22.21 -4.90
C SER A 84 0.12 -21.20 -3.83
N ILE A 85 0.19 -21.67 -2.58
CA ILE A 85 0.63 -20.85 -1.45
C ILE A 85 2.06 -21.24 -1.10
N ALA A 86 2.96 -20.27 -1.21
CA ALA A 86 4.32 -20.40 -0.70
C ALA A 86 4.32 -20.15 0.82
N THR A 87 4.92 -21.06 1.58
CA THR A 87 5.08 -20.93 3.03
C THR A 87 6.53 -21.22 3.41
N LYS A 88 6.93 -20.84 4.63
CA LYS A 88 8.20 -21.32 5.19
C LYS A 88 8.11 -22.82 5.45
N GLU A 89 9.24 -23.52 5.30
CA GLU A 89 9.33 -24.97 5.53
C GLU A 89 8.81 -25.37 6.93
N ASP A 90 9.04 -24.53 7.94
CA ASP A 90 8.64 -24.74 9.33
C ASP A 90 7.29 -24.10 9.72
N SER A 91 6.51 -23.62 8.74
CA SER A 91 5.26 -22.89 8.99
C SER A 91 4.15 -23.74 9.62
N GLY A 92 4.19 -25.06 9.44
CA GLY A 92 3.14 -25.99 9.88
C GLY A 92 1.85 -25.93 9.06
N ILE A 93 1.78 -25.09 8.02
CA ILE A 93 0.63 -24.96 7.13
C ILE A 93 0.61 -26.13 6.15
N LYS A 94 -0.47 -26.90 6.13
CA LYS A 94 -0.62 -28.09 5.27
C LYS A 94 -1.90 -28.10 4.45
N ALA A 95 -2.90 -27.33 4.84
CA ALA A 95 -4.17 -27.25 4.16
C ALA A 95 -4.75 -25.83 4.18
N LYS A 96 -5.74 -25.58 3.31
CA LYS A 96 -6.48 -24.31 3.23
C LYS A 96 -7.05 -23.88 4.59
N ALA A 97 -7.47 -24.83 5.42
CA ALA A 97 -8.01 -24.56 6.75
C ALA A 97 -6.99 -23.92 7.72
N ASP A 98 -5.69 -24.17 7.52
CA ASP A 98 -4.62 -23.63 8.37
C ASP A 98 -4.33 -22.14 8.08
N LEU A 99 -4.93 -21.60 7.01
CA LEU A 99 -4.78 -20.21 6.58
C LEU A 99 -5.73 -19.26 7.29
N LYS A 100 -6.76 -19.80 7.97
CA LYS A 100 -7.71 -18.98 8.70
C LYS A 100 -6.98 -18.18 9.78
N ASP A 101 -7.34 -16.90 9.92
CA ASP A 101 -6.72 -15.97 10.86
C ASP A 101 -5.21 -15.75 10.59
N LYS A 102 -4.73 -16.07 9.38
CA LYS A 102 -3.37 -15.76 8.90
C LYS A 102 -3.40 -14.59 7.95
N ILE A 103 -2.33 -13.80 7.98
CA ILE A 103 -2.11 -12.72 7.02
C ILE A 103 -1.62 -13.32 5.71
N LEU A 104 -2.44 -13.28 4.66
CA LEU A 104 -2.08 -13.71 3.31
C LEU A 104 -1.50 -12.55 2.50
N GLY A 105 -0.28 -12.72 2.00
CA GLY A 105 0.35 -11.78 1.06
C GLY A 105 -0.01 -12.13 -0.38
N VAL A 106 -0.56 -11.16 -1.11
CA VAL A 106 -0.96 -11.29 -2.52
C VAL A 106 -0.59 -10.04 -3.31
N GLN A 107 -0.43 -10.18 -4.62
CA GLN A 107 -0.33 -9.05 -5.53
C GLN A 107 -1.74 -8.58 -5.91
N ILE A 108 -1.96 -7.27 -5.85
CA ILE A 108 -3.26 -6.64 -6.14
C ILE A 108 -3.65 -6.87 -7.60
N GLY A 109 -4.94 -7.01 -7.88
CA GLY A 109 -5.49 -7.15 -9.22
C GLY A 109 -5.21 -8.51 -9.87
N THR A 110 -4.59 -9.43 -9.14
CA THR A 110 -4.35 -10.80 -9.59
C THR A 110 -5.50 -11.72 -9.20
N THR A 111 -5.63 -12.84 -9.90
CA THR A 111 -6.53 -13.92 -9.46
C THR A 111 -6.15 -14.45 -8.08
N GLY A 112 -4.89 -14.28 -7.64
CA GLY A 112 -4.44 -14.70 -6.32
C GLY A 112 -5.06 -13.87 -5.20
N GLU A 113 -5.25 -12.56 -5.45
CA GLU A 113 -6.02 -11.69 -4.57
C GLU A 113 -7.49 -12.14 -4.50
N LEU A 114 -8.11 -12.43 -5.64
CA LEU A 114 -9.50 -12.88 -5.70
C LEU A 114 -9.69 -14.16 -4.88
N THR A 115 -8.85 -15.17 -5.12
CA THR A 115 -8.89 -16.43 -4.38
C THR A 115 -8.64 -16.22 -2.88
N ALA A 116 -7.68 -15.36 -2.50
CA ALA A 116 -7.42 -15.07 -1.10
C ALA A 116 -8.63 -14.44 -0.39
N LYS A 117 -9.40 -13.58 -1.07
CA LYS A 117 -10.60 -12.93 -0.50
C LYS A 117 -11.71 -13.94 -0.19
N GLU A 118 -11.73 -15.07 -0.89
CA GLU A 118 -12.66 -16.16 -0.61
C GLU A 118 -12.24 -17.01 0.60
N ILE A 119 -10.97 -16.97 1.00
CA ILE A 119 -10.44 -17.73 2.15
C ILE A 119 -10.66 -16.97 3.45
N ASP A 120 -10.27 -15.68 3.46
CA ASP A 120 -10.34 -14.82 4.62
C ASP A 120 -10.47 -13.34 4.17
N GLU A 121 -11.22 -12.54 4.94
CA GLU A 121 -11.40 -11.11 4.67
C GLU A 121 -10.18 -10.29 5.08
N GLU A 122 -9.39 -10.77 6.06
CA GLU A 122 -8.13 -10.12 6.48
C GLU A 122 -6.97 -10.47 5.53
N ILE A 123 -7.05 -9.96 4.30
CA ILE A 123 -5.89 -9.95 3.41
C ILE A 123 -4.92 -8.87 3.89
N GLY A 124 -3.75 -9.30 4.34
CA GLY A 124 -2.60 -8.40 4.43
C GLY A 124 -2.17 -8.05 3.04
N VAL A 125 -2.79 -7.03 2.46
CA VAL A 125 -2.29 -6.49 1.21
C VAL A 125 -0.85 -6.09 1.49
N LEU A 126 0.10 -6.70 0.77
CA LEU A 126 1.52 -6.38 0.82
C LEU A 126 1.77 -4.99 0.19
N LEU A 127 0.83 -4.05 0.33
CA LEU A 127 1.02 -2.61 0.17
C LEU A 127 1.94 -2.08 1.28
N LEU A 128 1.95 -2.71 2.45
CA LEU A 128 2.60 -2.18 3.65
C LEU A 128 4.13 -2.24 3.64
N THR A 129 4.76 -2.79 2.60
CA THR A 129 6.23 -2.90 2.52
C THR A 129 6.88 -1.99 1.48
N SER A 130 6.10 -1.30 0.62
CA SER A 130 6.68 -0.32 -0.29
C SER A 130 6.91 1.00 0.46
N PRO A 131 8.10 1.62 0.39
CA PRO A 131 8.34 2.94 0.99
C PRO A 131 7.33 4.01 0.55
N LEU A 132 6.66 3.80 -0.59
CA LEU A 132 5.63 4.67 -1.13
C LEU A 132 4.33 4.66 -0.31
N SER A 133 3.91 3.50 0.22
CA SER A 133 2.66 3.40 0.98
C SER A 133 2.75 4.15 2.32
N VAL A 134 3.93 4.11 2.94
CA VAL A 134 4.27 4.87 4.15
C VAL A 134 4.21 6.39 3.88
N LEU A 135 4.68 6.83 2.71
CA LEU A 135 4.59 8.24 2.29
C LEU A 135 3.13 8.65 2.05
N ILE A 136 2.32 7.81 1.42
CA ILE A 136 0.90 8.08 1.18
C ILE A 136 0.15 8.25 2.50
N LEU A 137 0.40 7.38 3.48
CA LEU A 137 -0.21 7.48 4.80
C LEU A 137 0.17 8.79 5.50
N TYR A 138 1.44 9.20 5.38
CA TYR A 138 1.93 10.47 5.90
C TYR A 138 1.25 11.69 5.24
N LEU A 139 1.07 11.64 3.92
CA LEU A 139 0.39 12.69 3.14
C LEU A 139 -1.11 12.81 3.46
N ILE A 140 -1.76 11.74 3.94
CA ILE A 140 -3.17 11.77 4.36
C ILE A 140 -3.30 12.27 5.81
N ILE A 141 -2.41 11.83 6.71
CA ILE A 141 -2.50 12.15 8.13
C ILE A 141 -2.20 13.63 8.40
N ILE A 142 -1.20 14.23 7.75
CA ILE A 142 -0.81 15.62 8.02
C ILE A 142 -1.95 16.62 7.74
N PRO A 143 -2.63 16.61 6.58
CA PRO A 143 -3.74 17.51 6.31
C PRO A 143 -4.88 17.40 7.34
N ILE A 144 -5.16 16.18 7.81
CA ILE A 144 -6.18 15.95 8.85
C ILE A 144 -5.73 16.59 10.17
N ILE A 145 -4.47 16.43 10.56
CA ILE A 145 -3.94 17.05 11.78
C ILE A 145 -3.92 18.58 11.62
N ILE A 146 -3.53 19.12 10.46
CA ILE A 146 -3.59 20.57 10.17
C ILE A 146 -5.00 21.09 10.35
N LEU A 147 -6.02 20.37 9.86
CA LEU A 147 -7.42 20.77 10.00
C LEU A 147 -7.86 20.83 11.47
N ILE A 148 -7.32 19.94 12.31
CA ILE A 148 -7.63 19.87 13.75
C ILE A 148 -6.85 20.94 14.54
N THR A 149 -5.56 21.11 14.26
CA THR A 149 -4.68 22.03 15.00
C THR A 149 -4.77 23.47 14.50
N ASN A 150 -5.23 23.67 13.27
CA ASN A 150 -5.13 24.91 12.49
C ASN A 150 -3.72 25.50 12.52
N ASP A 151 -2.72 24.62 12.61
CA ASP A 151 -1.32 24.98 12.79
C ASP A 151 -0.45 23.93 12.13
N SER A 152 0.19 24.34 11.03
CA SER A 152 1.03 23.49 10.18
C SER A 152 2.29 23.00 10.87
N PHE A 153 2.76 23.73 11.88
CA PHE A 153 3.96 23.39 12.62
C PHE A 153 3.68 22.34 13.70
N MET A 154 2.59 22.51 14.45
CA MET A 154 2.14 21.51 15.42
C MET A 154 1.71 20.21 14.74
N SER A 155 1.08 20.31 13.57
CA SER A 155 0.66 19.11 12.84
C SER A 155 1.83 18.28 12.34
N ALA A 156 2.89 18.94 11.84
CA ALA A 156 4.11 18.26 11.45
C ALA A 156 4.75 17.57 12.66
N SER A 157 4.86 18.30 13.78
CA SER A 157 5.44 17.78 15.03
C SER A 157 4.68 16.56 15.59
N ILE A 158 3.34 16.59 15.57
CA ILE A 158 2.48 15.47 15.99
C ILE A 158 2.59 14.30 15.01
N GLY A 159 2.62 14.59 13.70
CA GLY A 159 2.84 13.59 12.66
C GLY A 159 4.13 12.80 12.87
N PHE A 160 5.25 13.48 13.15
CA PHE A 160 6.54 12.84 13.43
C PHE A 160 6.57 12.01 14.71
N LEU A 161 5.73 12.30 15.70
CA LEU A 161 5.63 11.51 16.94
C LEU A 161 4.74 10.28 16.80
N ILE A 162 3.66 10.38 16.01
CA ILE A 162 2.72 9.27 15.79
C ILE A 162 3.25 8.31 14.73
N PHE A 163 4.02 8.80 13.76
CA PHE A 163 4.52 7.99 12.65
C PHE A 163 5.35 6.77 13.07
N PRO A 164 6.30 6.84 14.03
CA PRO A 164 7.01 5.66 14.53
C PRO A 164 6.09 4.62 15.20
N LEU A 165 5.02 5.08 15.86
CA LEU A 165 4.03 4.19 16.48
C LEU A 165 3.16 3.48 15.44
N ILE A 166 2.81 4.19 14.36
CA ILE A 166 2.12 3.61 13.21
C ILE A 166 3.00 2.58 12.52
N LEU A 167 4.28 2.89 12.26
CA LEU A 167 5.24 1.95 11.68
C LEU A 167 5.42 0.71 12.57
N TRP A 168 5.48 0.88 13.89
CA TRP A 168 5.51 -0.25 14.82
C TRP A 168 4.26 -1.13 14.68
N PHE A 169 3.09 -0.51 14.59
CA PHE A 169 1.83 -1.24 14.49
C PHE A 169 1.74 -2.04 13.19
N LEU A 170 2.15 -1.43 12.07
CA LEU A 170 2.06 -1.97 10.72
C LEU A 170 3.17 -2.98 10.38
N GLU A 171 4.43 -2.65 10.66
CA GLU A 171 5.58 -3.44 10.17
C GLU A 171 6.23 -4.32 11.24
N LYS A 172 5.89 -4.14 12.52
CA LYS A 172 6.52 -4.82 13.67
C LYS A 172 8.06 -4.72 13.68
N ASN A 173 8.64 -3.73 12.99
CA ASN A 173 10.07 -3.57 12.81
C ASN A 173 10.64 -2.50 13.75
N ILE A 174 11.38 -2.94 14.78
CA ILE A 174 11.95 -2.05 15.80
C ILE A 174 12.95 -1.04 15.22
N TRP A 175 13.66 -1.39 14.15
CA TRP A 175 14.68 -0.50 13.56
C TRP A 175 14.07 0.73 12.89
N LEU A 176 12.91 0.57 12.27
CA LEU A 176 12.16 1.69 11.69
C LEU A 176 11.59 2.62 12.76
N VAL A 177 11.19 2.06 13.91
CA VAL A 177 10.79 2.86 15.08
C VAL A 177 11.97 3.68 15.59
N ILE A 178 13.14 3.07 15.74
CA ILE A 178 14.36 3.76 16.18
C ILE A 178 14.73 4.88 15.20
N PHE A 179 14.70 4.60 13.90
CA PHE A 179 14.97 5.59 12.86
C PHE A 179 13.96 6.75 12.89
N GLY A 180 12.67 6.46 13.02
CA GLY A 180 11.62 7.47 13.14
C GLY A 180 11.76 8.34 14.39
N ILE A 181 12.10 7.73 15.54
CA ILE A 181 12.37 8.47 16.79
C ILE A 181 13.60 9.38 16.62
N LEU A 182 14.67 8.90 15.98
CA LEU A 182 15.87 9.71 15.73
C LEU A 182 15.55 10.94 14.86
N ILE A 183 14.77 10.77 13.80
CA ILE A 183 14.31 11.90 12.96
C ILE A 183 13.48 12.88 13.79
N ALA A 184 12.52 12.39 14.57
CA ALA A 184 11.68 13.23 15.43
C ALA A 184 12.54 14.05 16.42
N VAL A 185 13.54 13.42 17.04
CA VAL A 185 14.48 14.10 17.95
C VAL A 185 15.28 15.18 17.22
N VAL A 186 15.83 14.90 16.03
CA VAL A 186 16.58 15.88 15.24
C VAL A 186 15.72 17.09 14.89
N ILE A 187 14.47 16.86 14.49
CA ILE A 187 13.53 17.94 14.13
C ILE A 187 13.15 18.75 15.37
N ILE A 188 12.84 18.11 16.50
CA ILE A 188 12.52 18.79 17.76
C ILE A 188 13.70 19.67 18.22
N ILE A 189 14.94 19.16 18.12
CA ILE A 189 16.14 19.94 18.45
C ILE A 189 16.28 21.15 17.51
N ARG A 190 16.08 20.94 16.20
CA ARG A 190 16.19 22.02 15.20
C ARG A 190 15.15 23.13 15.39
N HIS A 191 13.97 22.79 15.89
CA HIS A 191 12.86 23.72 16.07
C HIS A 191 12.55 24.02 17.56
N LEU A 192 13.51 23.78 18.45
CA LEU A 192 13.31 23.89 19.90
C LEU A 192 12.92 25.31 20.35
N GLU A 193 13.49 26.34 19.73
CA GLU A 193 13.19 27.74 20.04
C GLU A 193 11.80 28.16 19.55
N GLU A 194 11.39 27.68 18.37
CA GLU A 194 10.05 27.87 17.83
C GLU A 194 9.01 27.19 18.74
N LEU A 195 9.29 25.96 19.20
CA LEU A 195 8.45 25.24 20.17
C LEU A 195 8.36 25.97 21.51
N LYS A 196 9.47 26.48 22.05
CA LYS A 196 9.47 27.27 23.30
C LYS A 196 8.64 28.54 23.17
N THR A 197 8.74 29.22 22.04
CA THR A 197 7.95 30.43 21.74
C THR A 197 6.47 30.08 21.55
N TYR A 198 6.19 28.95 20.90
CA TYR A 198 4.85 28.42 20.70
C TYR A 198 4.12 28.10 22.02
N PHE A 199 4.78 27.41 22.95
CA PHE A 199 4.18 27.01 24.23
C PHE A 199 4.17 28.12 25.29
N SER A 200 4.98 29.18 25.12
CA SER A 200 4.97 30.34 26.02
C SER A 200 3.91 31.38 25.65
N GLY A 201 3.45 31.42 24.39
CA GLY A 201 2.30 32.21 23.97
C GLY A 201 0.98 31.47 24.22
N ARG A 202 0.24 31.85 25.26
CA ARG A 202 -1.15 31.36 25.45
C ARG A 202 -1.97 31.70 24.19
N ARG A 203 -2.40 30.70 23.42
CA ARG A 203 -3.46 30.91 22.41
C ARG A 203 -4.84 30.66 23.03
N GLU A 204 -5.76 31.55 22.71
CA GLU A 204 -7.18 31.33 22.86
C GLU A 204 -7.59 30.14 21.97
N LEU A 205 -8.33 29.20 22.54
CA LEU A 205 -8.82 28.01 21.83
C LEU A 205 -9.84 28.44 20.76
N ASN A 206 -9.84 27.76 19.61
CA ASN A 206 -10.89 27.93 18.59
C ASN A 206 -12.28 27.77 19.24
N SER A 207 -13.23 28.64 18.88
CA SER A 207 -14.60 28.64 19.39
C SER A 207 -15.30 27.27 19.37
N ILE A 208 -14.97 26.39 18.42
CA ILE A 208 -15.48 25.02 18.35
C ILE A 208 -14.87 24.13 19.45
N VAL A 209 -13.56 24.24 19.65
CA VAL A 209 -12.84 23.48 20.69
C VAL A 209 -13.24 23.97 22.08
N GLU A 210 -13.49 25.27 22.25
CA GLU A 210 -14.08 25.79 23.50
C GLU A 210 -15.48 25.23 23.76
N LYS A 211 -16.34 25.16 22.74
CA LYS A 211 -17.67 24.55 22.88
C LYS A 211 -17.57 23.07 23.27
N ILE A 212 -16.66 22.32 22.67
CA ILE A 212 -16.43 20.91 23.00
C ILE A 212 -15.86 20.76 24.43
N ARG A 213 -14.87 21.57 24.79
CA ARG A 213 -14.30 21.60 26.16
C ARG A 213 -15.38 21.88 27.19
N ASN A 214 -16.19 22.91 26.96
CA ASN A 214 -17.24 23.33 27.88
C ASN A 214 -18.37 22.28 27.96
N TYR A 215 -18.68 21.58 26.86
CA TYR A 215 -19.61 20.45 26.87
C TYR A 215 -19.09 19.28 27.71
N ILE A 216 -17.83 18.90 27.55
CA ILE A 216 -17.20 17.81 28.32
C ILE A 216 -17.14 18.16 29.82
N LEU A 217 -16.74 19.39 30.16
CA LEU A 217 -16.68 19.86 31.54
C LEU A 217 -18.06 19.89 32.21
N ARG A 218 -19.11 20.33 31.49
CA ARG A 218 -20.49 20.29 32.00
C ARG A 218 -20.95 18.85 32.27
N LYS A 219 -20.66 17.91 31.37
CA LYS A 219 -21.04 16.50 31.53
C LYS A 219 -20.34 15.85 32.74
N ASN A 220 -19.08 16.20 32.98
CA ASN A 220 -18.33 15.72 34.15
C ASN A 220 -18.81 16.34 35.47
N SER A 221 -19.18 17.63 35.47
CA SER A 221 -19.78 18.29 36.65
C SER A 221 -21.16 17.72 36.99
N GLN A 222 -21.99 17.39 36.00
CA GLN A 222 -23.28 16.72 36.24
C GLN A 222 -23.13 15.28 36.77
N LYS A 223 -22.07 14.57 36.37
CA LYS A 223 -21.73 13.25 36.93
C LYS A 223 -21.25 13.31 38.39
N GLN A 224 -20.63 14.41 38.83
CA GLN A 224 -20.21 14.57 40.22
C GLN A 224 -21.36 14.97 41.15
N ASN A 225 -22.37 15.69 40.65
CA ASN A 225 -23.55 16.10 41.42
C ASN A 225 -24.67 15.05 41.50
N THR A 226 -24.50 13.86 40.93
CA THR A 226 -25.48 12.75 40.97
C THR A 226 -25.09 11.64 41.97
N HIS A 227 -24.05 11.86 42.77
CA HIS A 227 -23.59 10.94 43.84
C HIS A 227 -23.64 11.56 45.26
N LEU A 228 -24.49 12.57 45.46
CA LEU A 228 -24.95 13.05 46.77
C LEU A 228 -26.47 12.86 46.85
#